data_AF-A0A958A273-F1
#
_entry.id   AF-A0A958A273-F1
#
_cell.length_a   1.000
_cell.length_b   1.000
_cell.length_c   1.000
_cell.angle_alpha   90.00
_cell.angle_beta   90.00
_cell.angle_gamma   90.00
#
_symmetry.space_group_name_H-M   'P 1'
#
loop_
_entity.id
_entity.type
_entity.pdbx_description
1 polymer ?
#
loop_
_entity_poly.entity_id
_entity_poly.type
_entity_poly.pdbx_seq_one_letter_code
_entity_poly.pdbx_strand_id
1 'polypeptide(L)'
;MLSLFRYPQLVAVIGAIIALLLFIHFILLPVLERLGPELELDKLESKIRFWWVILIGFLAGVVIGDKFLLILIAFICFLALKEFLSITPSRRADRRVLFFAYLTIPLQFYWIWIGWYG
;
A
#
# COMPACT_ATOMS: atom_id res chain seq x y z
N MET A 1 9.16 -16.98 -10.35
CA MET A 1 7.79 -17.42 -10.71
C MET A 1 7.42 -18.81 -10.18
N LEU A 2 8.29 -19.83 -10.25
CA LEU A 2 8.03 -21.20 -9.76
C LEU A 2 8.13 -21.42 -8.22
N SER A 3 8.60 -20.43 -7.45
CA SER A 3 8.73 -20.54 -5.99
C SER A 3 7.42 -20.30 -5.22
N LEU A 4 6.43 -19.61 -5.80
CA LEU A 4 5.16 -19.30 -5.14
C LEU A 4 4.30 -20.55 -4.93
N PHE A 5 4.27 -21.45 -5.91
CA PHE A 5 3.57 -22.74 -5.80
C PHE A 5 4.15 -23.64 -4.72
N ARG A 6 5.37 -23.36 -4.26
CA ARG A 6 6.00 -24.11 -3.16
C ARG A 6 5.37 -23.79 -1.80
N TYR A 7 4.66 -22.67 -1.68
CA TYR A 7 3.97 -22.24 -0.47
C TYR A 7 2.47 -22.10 -0.73
N PRO A 8 1.69 -23.20 -0.62
CA PRO A 8 0.25 -23.20 -0.94
C PRO A 8 -0.52 -22.18 -0.11
N GLN A 9 -0.11 -21.94 1.14
CA GLN A 9 -0.68 -20.88 1.98
C GLN A 9 -0.60 -19.48 1.36
N LEU A 10 0.50 -19.16 0.67
CA LEU A 10 0.74 -17.82 0.14
C LEU A 10 -0.11 -17.58 -1.11
N VAL A 11 -0.26 -18.60 -1.95
CA VAL A 11 -1.18 -18.59 -3.10
C VAL A 11 -2.63 -18.49 -2.64
N ALA A 12 -3.02 -19.24 -1.60
CA ALA A 12 -4.37 -19.18 -1.06
C ALA A 12 -4.72 -17.80 -0.51
N VAL A 13 -3.81 -17.14 0.21
CA VAL A 13 -4.02 -15.79 0.74
C VAL A 13 -4.13 -14.76 -0.38
N ILE A 14 -3.23 -14.78 -1.38
CA ILE A 14 -3.31 -13.86 -2.52
C ILE A 14 -4.62 -14.09 -3.29
N GLY A 15 -4.98 -15.34 -3.54
CA GLY A 15 -6.23 -15.71 -4.21
C GLY A 15 -7.47 -15.23 -3.44
N ALA A 16 -7.48 -15.39 -2.12
CA ALA A 16 -8.57 -14.92 -1.26
C ALA A 16 -8.70 -13.38 -1.29
N ILE A 17 -7.57 -12.65 -1.26
CA ILE A 17 -7.56 -11.18 -1.36
C ILE A 17 -8.11 -10.73 -2.72
N ILE A 18 -7.66 -11.35 -3.81
CA ILE A 18 -8.14 -11.04 -5.16
C ILE A 18 -9.64 -11.33 -5.27
N ALA A 19 -10.09 -12.49 -4.80
CA ALA A 19 -11.50 -12.87 -4.82
C ALA A 19 -12.37 -11.90 -4.02
N LEU A 20 -11.90 -11.47 -2.85
CA LEU A 20 -12.58 -10.48 -2.02
C LEU A 20 -12.68 -9.12 -2.74
N LEU A 21 -11.60 -8.63 -3.34
CA LEU A 21 -11.60 -7.36 -4.06
C LEU A 21 -12.52 -7.39 -5.29
N LEU A 22 -12.50 -8.51 -6.04
CA LEU A 22 -13.41 -8.71 -7.18
C LEU A 22 -14.87 -8.80 -6.70
N PHE A 23 -15.14 -9.51 -5.61
CA PHE A 23 -16.48 -9.61 -5.03
C PHE A 23 -17.03 -8.22 -4.67
N ILE A 24 -16.21 -7.40 -4.02
CA ILE A 24 -16.61 -6.04 -3.64
C ILE A 24 -16.89 -5.19 -4.91
N HIS A 25 -16.04 -5.26 -5.92
CA HIS A 25 -16.18 -4.44 -7.13
C HIS A 25 -17.35 -4.87 -8.03
N PHE A 26 -17.54 -6.18 -8.23
CA PHE A 26 -18.55 -6.71 -9.16
C PHE A 26 -19.92 -6.95 -8.53
N ILE A 27 -20.00 -7.16 -7.21
CA ILE A 27 -21.25 -7.51 -6.53
C ILE A 27 -21.65 -6.42 -5.55
N LEU A 28 -20.79 -6.08 -4.58
CA LEU A 28 -21.18 -5.19 -3.50
C LEU A 28 -21.47 -3.76 -4.00
N LEU A 29 -20.57 -3.17 -4.81
CA LEU A 29 -20.76 -1.81 -5.33
C LEU A 29 -22.06 -1.67 -6.17
N PRO A 30 -22.32 -2.51 -7.20
CA PRO A 30 -23.53 -2.37 -8.01
C PRO A 30 -24.83 -2.68 -7.25
N VAL A 31 -24.78 -3.58 -6.26
CA VAL A 31 -25.94 -3.86 -5.40
C VAL A 31 -26.23 -2.65 -4.50
N LEU A 32 -25.19 -2.02 -3.97
CA LEU A 32 -25.32 -0.87 -3.08
C LEU A 32 -25.82 0.38 -3.83
N GLU A 33 -25.37 0.59 -5.07
CA GLU A 33 -25.92 1.60 -5.99
C GLU A 33 -27.42 1.44 -6.22
N ARG A 34 -27.91 0.20 -6.27
CA ARG A 34 -29.34 -0.11 -6.47
C ARG A 34 -30.18 0.04 -5.20
N LEU A 35 -29.58 -0.01 -4.02
CA LEU A 35 -30.27 0.07 -2.72
C LEU A 35 -30.49 1.50 -2.22
N GLY A 36 -29.72 2.47 -2.73
CA GLY A 36 -30.02 3.89 -2.53
C GLY A 36 -28.79 4.82 -2.63
N PRO A 37 -28.92 6.00 -3.27
CA PRO A 37 -27.81 6.93 -3.53
C PRO A 37 -27.33 7.71 -2.30
N GLU A 38 -27.86 7.45 -1.09
CA GLU A 38 -27.41 8.12 0.15
C GLU A 38 -26.04 7.62 0.65
N LEU A 39 -25.49 6.58 0.03
CA LEU A 39 -24.21 6.00 0.41
C LEU A 39 -23.08 6.73 -0.31
N GLU A 40 -22.03 7.13 0.42
CA GLU A 40 -20.82 7.76 -0.14
C GLU A 40 -19.95 6.76 -0.92
N LEU A 41 -20.49 6.22 -2.02
CA LEU A 41 -19.87 5.16 -2.82
C LEU A 41 -18.53 5.59 -3.42
N ASP A 42 -18.36 6.88 -3.73
CA ASP A 42 -17.10 7.45 -4.24
C ASP A 42 -15.92 7.19 -3.28
N LYS A 43 -16.16 7.26 -1.97
CA LYS A 43 -15.12 6.99 -0.96
C LYS A 43 -14.75 5.51 -0.93
N LEU A 44 -15.73 4.63 -1.13
CA LEU A 44 -15.52 3.18 -1.16
C LEU A 44 -14.78 2.76 -2.44
N GLU A 45 -15.18 3.28 -3.60
CA GLU A 45 -14.53 3.01 -4.88
C GLU A 45 -13.06 3.48 -4.86
N SER A 46 -12.80 4.69 -4.32
CA SER A 46 -11.44 5.22 -4.18
C SER A 46 -10.56 4.31 -3.30
N LYS A 47 -11.11 3.78 -2.19
CA LYS A 47 -10.41 2.81 -1.34
C LYS A 47 -10.11 1.52 -2.10
N ILE A 48 -11.07 0.96 -2.83
CA ILE A 48 -10.89 -0.28 -3.60
C ILE A 48 -9.81 -0.09 -4.68
N ARG A 49 -9.82 1.03 -5.39
CA ARG A 49 -8.79 1.37 -6.37
C ARG A 49 -7.41 1.46 -5.75
N PHE A 50 -7.30 2.03 -4.55
CA PHE A 50 -6.03 2.09 -3.81
C PHE A 50 -5.52 0.69 -3.43
N TRP A 51 -6.41 -0.22 -2.99
CA TRP A 51 -6.06 -1.61 -2.73
C TRP A 51 -5.55 -2.34 -3.98
N TRP A 52 -6.14 -2.08 -5.15
CA TRP A 52 -5.64 -2.61 -6.42
C TRP A 52 -4.22 -2.14 -6.74
N VAL A 53 -3.91 -0.86 -6.51
CA VAL A 53 -2.55 -0.32 -6.72
C VAL A 53 -1.53 -1.04 -5.82
N ILE A 54 -1.86 -1.22 -4.53
CA ILE A 54 -0.99 -1.97 -3.60
C ILE A 54 -0.81 -3.41 -4.06
N LEU A 55 -1.90 -4.09 -4.43
CA LEU A 55 -1.86 -5.48 -4.86
C LEU A 55 -1.00 -5.67 -6.11
N ILE A 56 -1.19 -4.80 -7.12
CA ILE A 56 -0.40 -4.84 -8.37
C ILE A 56 1.06 -4.52 -8.09
N GLY A 57 1.35 -3.50 -7.28
CA GLY A 57 2.72 -3.15 -6.89
C GLY A 57 3.43 -4.29 -6.16
N PHE A 58 2.71 -4.99 -5.27
CA PHE A 58 3.22 -6.15 -4.56
C PHE A 58 3.48 -7.32 -5.52
N LEU A 59 2.51 -7.67 -6.38
CA LEU A 59 2.68 -8.72 -7.39
C LEU A 59 3.84 -8.42 -8.35
N ALA A 60 4.01 -7.16 -8.75
CA ALA A 60 5.15 -6.74 -9.56
C ALA A 60 6.47 -6.96 -8.82
N GLY A 61 6.55 -6.64 -7.53
CA GLY A 61 7.72 -6.93 -6.70
C GLY A 61 8.03 -8.41 -6.58
N VAL A 62 7.03 -9.28 -6.50
CA VAL A 62 7.25 -10.75 -6.50
C VAL A 62 7.87 -11.24 -7.83
N VAL A 63 7.57 -10.57 -8.94
CA VAL A 63 8.11 -10.93 -10.26
C VAL A 63 9.51 -10.33 -10.49
N ILE A 64 9.69 -9.05 -10.15
CA ILE A 64 10.92 -8.28 -10.41
C ILE A 64 12.01 -8.60 -9.38
N GLY A 65 11.62 -8.88 -8.14
CA GLY A 65 12.51 -9.25 -7.04
C GLY A 65 12.47 -8.30 -5.85
N ASP A 66 13.08 -8.74 -4.76
CA ASP A 66 12.98 -8.13 -3.42
C ASP A 66 13.44 -6.67 -3.37
N LYS A 67 14.45 -6.31 -4.20
CA LYS A 67 14.96 -4.94 -4.32
C LYS A 67 13.90 -3.96 -4.82
N PHE A 68 13.08 -4.38 -5.78
CA PHE A 68 11.98 -3.54 -6.29
C PHE A 68 10.91 -3.36 -5.21
N LEU A 69 10.57 -4.44 -4.51
CA LEU A 69 9.61 -4.39 -3.40
C LEU A 69 10.07 -3.42 -2.31
N LEU A 70 11.36 -3.46 -1.96
CA LEU A 70 11.96 -2.56 -0.98
C LEU A 70 11.82 -1.08 -1.41
N ILE A 71 12.16 -0.76 -2.66
CA ILE A 71 12.03 0.60 -3.20
C ILE A 71 10.56 1.04 -3.22
N LEU A 72 9.65 0.16 -3.63
CA LEU A 72 8.21 0.44 -3.69
C LEU A 72 7.65 0.75 -2.29
N ILE A 73 8.00 -0.06 -1.29
CA ILE A 73 7.59 0.18 0.11
C ILE A 73 8.20 1.48 0.63
N ALA A 74 9.48 1.74 0.36
CA ALA A 74 10.14 2.99 0.76
C ALA A 74 9.40 4.22 0.19
N PHE A 75 9.00 4.15 -1.07
CA PHE A 75 8.25 5.21 -1.74
C PHE A 75 6.86 5.40 -1.14
N ILE A 76 6.14 4.31 -0.85
CA ILE A 76 4.83 4.36 -0.19
C ILE A 76 4.95 4.98 1.21
N CYS A 77 5.94 4.60 2.00
CA CYS A 77 6.20 5.19 3.31
C CYS A 77 6.47 6.70 3.22
N PHE A 78 7.24 7.13 2.21
CA PHE A 78 7.50 8.54 1.97
C PHE A 78 6.22 9.32 1.61
N LEU A 79 5.39 8.76 0.72
CA LEU A 79 4.10 9.37 0.37
C LEU A 79 3.16 9.44 1.57
N ALA A 80 3.09 8.39 2.39
CA ALA A 80 2.28 8.36 3.59
C ALA A 80 2.71 9.43 4.61
N LEU A 81 4.02 9.62 4.79
CA LEU A 81 4.55 10.69 5.64
C LEU A 81 4.16 12.07 5.10
N LYS A 82 4.28 12.29 3.79
CA LYS A 82 3.90 13.55 3.15
C LYS A 82 2.42 13.86 3.37
N GLU A 83 1.55 12.89 3.17
CA GLU A 83 0.10 13.03 3.37
C GLU A 83 -0.22 13.33 4.85
N PHE A 84 0.38 12.58 5.78
CA PHE A 84 0.20 12.76 7.22
C PHE A 84 0.61 14.16 7.69
N LEU A 85 1.74 14.67 7.17
CA LEU A 85 2.23 16.01 7.48
C LEU A 85 1.37 17.11 6.86
N SER A 86 0.65 16.83 5.77
CA SER A 86 -0.31 17.77 5.18
C SER A 86 -1.56 17.95 6.04
N ILE A 87 -1.99 16.90 6.75
CA ILE A 87 -3.20 16.92 7.60
C ILE A 87 -2.89 17.54 8.97
N THR A 88 -1.66 17.38 9.46
CA THR A 88 -1.26 17.88 10.77
C THR A 88 -1.01 19.40 10.73
N PRO A 89 -1.70 20.22 11.55
CA PRO A 89 -1.46 21.66 11.58
C PRO A 89 -0.06 21.96 12.13
N SER A 90 0.90 22.19 11.24
CA SER A 90 2.30 22.38 11.60
C SER A 90 2.56 23.80 12.13
N ARG A 91 2.91 23.89 13.43
CA ARG A 91 3.42 25.13 14.03
C ARG A 91 4.83 25.37 13.47
N ARG A 92 5.14 26.61 13.07
CA ARG A 92 6.40 27.01 12.37
C ARG A 92 7.72 26.57 13.04
N ALA A 93 7.69 26.13 14.30
CA ALA A 93 8.86 25.70 15.08
C ALA A 93 9.41 24.30 14.69
N ASP A 94 8.66 23.46 13.97
CA ASP A 94 9.04 22.04 13.75
C ASP A 94 9.83 21.74 12.47
N ARG A 95 10.28 22.74 11.70
CA ARG A 95 10.95 22.50 10.40
C ARG A 95 12.16 21.55 10.50
N ARG A 96 12.92 21.60 11.60
CA ARG A 96 14.04 20.68 11.85
C ARG A 96 13.56 19.25 12.12
N VAL A 97 12.49 19.08 12.88
CA VAL A 97 11.89 17.78 13.17
C VAL A 97 11.35 17.14 11.89
N LEU A 98 10.68 17.93 11.04
CA LEU A 98 10.21 17.48 9.73
C LEU A 98 11.36 17.01 8.83
N PHE A 99 12.47 17.75 8.81
CA PHE A 99 13.66 17.36 8.06
C PHE A 99 14.21 16.00 8.52
N PHE A 100 14.36 15.79 9.83
CA PHE A 100 14.81 14.50 10.36
C PHE A 100 13.81 13.38 10.06
N ALA A 101 12.49 13.63 10.17
CA ALA A 101 11.48 12.64 9.84
C ALA A 101 11.56 12.17 8.37
N TYR A 102 11.75 13.10 7.44
CA TYR A 102 11.95 12.76 6.03
C TYR A 102 13.26 12.02 5.79
N LEU A 103 14.31 12.29 6.55
CA LEU A 103 15.61 11.63 6.44
C LEU A 103 15.63 10.21 7.01
N THR A 104 14.80 9.93 8.02
CA THR A 104 14.71 8.60 8.64
C THR A 104 14.26 7.53 7.65
N ILE A 105 13.34 7.83 6.74
CA ILE A 105 12.84 6.87 5.73
C ILE A 105 13.99 6.35 4.85
N PRO A 106 14.70 7.17 4.06
CA PRO A 106 15.77 6.67 3.20
C PRO A 106 16.89 6.01 3.99
N LEU A 107 17.22 6.50 5.20
CA LEU A 107 18.23 5.88 6.06
C LEU A 107 17.81 4.45 6.47
N GLN A 108 16.56 4.27 6.90
CA GLN A 108 16.03 2.97 7.30
C GLN A 108 16.03 1.98 6.14
N PHE A 109 15.57 2.40 4.96
CA PHE A 109 15.54 1.52 3.78
C PHE A 109 16.94 1.25 3.22
N TYR A 110 17.89 2.17 3.39
CA TYR A 110 19.29 1.94 3.06
C TYR A 110 19.91 0.85 3.96
N TRP A 111 19.64 0.85 5.26
CA TRP A 111 20.10 -0.21 6.16
C TRP A 111 19.52 -1.58 5.82
N ILE A 112 18.24 -1.64 5.45
CA ILE A 112 17.62 -2.87 4.97
C ILE A 112 18.28 -3.34 3.66
N TRP A 113 18.61 -2.41 2.76
CA TRP A 113 19.26 -2.73 1.48
C TRP A 113 20.63 -3.40 1.66
N ILE A 114 21.41 -2.96 2.64
CA ILE A 114 22.71 -3.57 2.97
C ILE A 114 22.57 -4.83 3.85
N GLY A 115 21.34 -5.24 4.18
CA GLY A 115 21.07 -6.43 4.99
C GLY A 115 21.46 -6.27 6.47
N TRP A 116 21.59 -5.03 6.95
CA TRP A 116 21.94 -4.79 8.35
C TRP A 116 20.66 -4.76 9.18
N TYR A 117 20.37 -5.88 9.85
CA TYR A 117 19.17 -6.08 10.67
C TYR A 117 19.43 -5.86 12.17
N GLY A 118 20.61 -5.33 12.53
CA GLY A 118 21.15 -5.32 13.90
C GLY A 118 22.45 -6.10 13.95
#